data_AF-A0A1Q6TM61-F1
#
_entry.id   AF-A0A1Q6TM61-F1
#
_cell.length_a   1.000
_cell.length_b   1.000
_cell.length_c   1.000
_cell.angle_alpha   90.00
_cell.angle_beta   90.00
_cell.angle_gamma   90.00
#
_symmetry.space_group_name_H-M   'P 1'
#
loop_
_entity.id
_entity.type
_entity.pdbx_description
1 polymer ?
#
loop_
_entity_poly.entity_id
_entity_poly.type
_entity_poly.pdbx_seq_one_letter_code
_entity_poly.pdbx_strand_id
1 'polypeptide(L)'
;MKQADGYLLETIAGVPYLLPYGQNIADLKRGVQLNDTSVFLWQTLAQEISSDELLHKFFTFFDGTPEDLPSFKEDMETFLSTLSTFGMITGYAAPAQPEPLCKILCIGELYVAFRGKEAFFSDKFDAFESGLPADRQPDLTIQIHGYYPSTKGNGTLLLRNQDLYIMDCDSFYTFLFPSMSGVYEGRVTKDATQADIYCSPFCNEQLVEDLFHAMRLFYLYRAQKSGIFALHSASIYYREKAWLFSGPSGTGKSTHTNLWHKLYDTPLINGD
;
A
#
# COMPACT_ATOMS: atom_id res chain seq x y z
N MET A 1 -9.78 8.09 -20.60
CA MET A 1 -9.81 6.71 -20.04
C MET A 1 -10.34 5.73 -21.07
N LYS A 2 -9.90 4.47 -21.03
CA LYS A 2 -10.33 3.38 -21.93
C LYS A 2 -10.07 2.01 -21.30
N GLN A 3 -10.60 0.94 -21.89
CA GLN A 3 -10.28 -0.44 -21.48
C GLN A 3 -8.77 -0.75 -21.57
N ALA A 4 -8.28 -1.56 -20.64
CA ALA A 4 -6.95 -2.15 -20.70
C ALA A 4 -6.98 -3.45 -21.51
N ASP A 5 -5.87 -3.79 -22.17
CA ASP A 5 -5.75 -5.04 -22.92
C ASP A 5 -5.78 -6.26 -22.00
N GLY A 6 -6.18 -7.41 -22.57
CA GLY A 6 -6.17 -8.69 -21.86
C GLY A 6 -7.40 -8.95 -20.99
N TYR A 7 -8.52 -8.27 -21.24
CA TYR A 7 -9.83 -8.56 -20.64
C TYR A 7 -10.91 -8.74 -21.70
N LEU A 8 -11.78 -9.72 -21.49
CA LEU A 8 -12.89 -10.08 -22.37
C LEU A 8 -14.19 -10.08 -21.59
N LEU A 9 -15.22 -9.43 -22.13
CA LEU A 9 -16.57 -9.51 -21.59
C LEU A 9 -17.26 -10.76 -22.16
N GLU A 10 -17.64 -11.70 -21.31
CA GLU A 10 -18.35 -12.93 -21.67
C GLU A 10 -19.55 -13.19 -20.77
N THR A 11 -20.58 -13.82 -21.33
CA THR A 11 -21.78 -14.18 -20.57
C THR A 11 -21.76 -15.66 -20.21
N ILE A 12 -21.65 -15.96 -18.92
CA ILE A 12 -21.67 -17.33 -18.39
C ILE A 12 -22.97 -17.54 -17.64
N ALA A 13 -23.79 -18.50 -18.09
CA ALA A 13 -25.09 -18.81 -17.49
C ALA A 13 -26.02 -17.59 -17.33
N GLY A 14 -26.00 -16.68 -18.31
CA GLY A 14 -26.84 -15.46 -18.31
C GLY A 14 -26.30 -14.31 -17.44
N VAL A 15 -25.13 -14.49 -16.83
CA VAL A 15 -24.48 -13.46 -16.01
C VAL A 15 -23.24 -12.93 -16.75
N PRO A 16 -23.10 -11.61 -16.95
CA PRO A 16 -21.95 -11.04 -17.61
C PRO A 16 -20.73 -10.99 -16.69
N TYR A 17 -19.59 -11.47 -17.19
CA TYR A 17 -18.30 -11.47 -16.51
C TYR A 17 -17.24 -10.80 -17.36
N LEU A 18 -16.40 -10.00 -16.72
CA LEU A 18 -15.17 -9.51 -17.30
C LEU A 18 -14.03 -10.45 -16.90
N LEU A 19 -13.47 -11.19 -17.87
CA LEU A 19 -12.50 -12.26 -17.65
C LEU A 19 -11.12 -11.87 -18.18
N PRO A 20 -10.04 -12.10 -17.42
CA PRO A 20 -8.69 -11.90 -17.92
C PRO A 20 -8.33 -12.97 -18.96
N TYR A 21 -7.46 -12.61 -19.91
CA TYR A 21 -6.85 -13.55 -20.85
C TYR A 21 -5.38 -13.20 -21.11
N GLY A 22 -4.65 -14.11 -21.74
CA GLY A 22 -3.23 -13.91 -22.06
C GLY A 22 -2.37 -13.70 -20.82
N GLN A 23 -1.48 -12.70 -20.86
CA GLN A 23 -0.57 -12.40 -19.75
C GLN A 23 -1.30 -12.08 -18.44
N ASN A 24 -2.53 -11.53 -18.50
CA ASN A 24 -3.30 -11.22 -17.31
C ASN A 24 -3.67 -12.48 -16.49
N ILE A 25 -3.77 -13.66 -17.11
CA ILE A 25 -3.96 -14.93 -16.39
C ILE A 25 -2.66 -15.34 -15.68
N ALA A 26 -1.51 -15.20 -16.34
CA ALA A 26 -0.21 -15.49 -15.76
C ALA A 26 0.12 -14.56 -14.59
N ASP A 27 -0.36 -13.31 -14.65
CA ASP A 27 -0.25 -12.30 -13.58
C ASP A 27 -1.31 -12.49 -12.48
N LEU A 28 -2.07 -13.60 -12.51
CA LEU A 28 -3.09 -13.97 -11.52
C LEU A 28 -4.19 -12.90 -11.33
N LYS A 29 -4.48 -12.11 -12.38
CA LYS A 29 -5.58 -11.15 -12.34
C LYS A 29 -6.91 -11.89 -12.26
N ARG A 30 -7.88 -11.30 -11.56
CA ARG A 30 -9.20 -11.90 -11.33
C ARG A 30 -10.23 -11.39 -12.33
N GLY A 31 -11.24 -12.23 -12.58
CA GLY A 31 -12.45 -11.80 -13.26
C GLY A 31 -13.41 -11.09 -12.31
N VAL A 32 -14.26 -10.23 -12.86
CA VAL A 32 -15.27 -9.47 -12.13
C VAL A 32 -16.64 -9.73 -12.74
N GLN A 33 -17.63 -10.00 -11.88
CA GLN A 33 -19.03 -10.09 -12.29
C GLN A 33 -19.59 -8.68 -12.48
N LEU A 34 -20.31 -8.45 -13.58
CA LEU A 34 -20.93 -7.16 -13.89
C LEU A 34 -22.45 -7.24 -13.74
N ASN A 35 -23.08 -6.09 -13.47
CA ASN A 35 -24.52 -5.89 -13.65
C ASN A 35 -24.78 -5.08 -14.94
N ASP A 36 -26.05 -4.88 -15.31
CA ASP A 36 -26.42 -4.21 -16.57
C ASP A 36 -25.81 -2.80 -16.70
N THR A 37 -25.80 -2.03 -15.60
CA THR A 37 -25.16 -0.72 -15.51
C THR A 37 -23.65 -0.79 -15.79
N SER A 38 -22.97 -1.72 -15.14
CA SER A 38 -21.54 -1.96 -15.32
C SER A 38 -21.18 -2.43 -16.72
N VAL A 39 -22.05 -3.23 -17.37
CA VAL A 39 -21.85 -3.63 -18.77
C VAL A 39 -21.89 -2.42 -19.70
N PHE A 40 -22.87 -1.52 -19.53
CA PHE A 40 -22.96 -0.29 -20.32
C PHE A 40 -21.71 0.58 -20.16
N LEU A 41 -21.28 0.81 -18.92
CA LEU A 41 -20.09 1.59 -18.61
C LEU A 41 -18.83 0.96 -19.22
N TRP A 42 -18.68 -0.36 -19.10
CA TRP A 42 -17.56 -1.10 -19.71
C TRP A 42 -17.56 -0.95 -21.23
N GLN A 43 -18.69 -1.18 -21.90
CA GLN A 43 -18.78 -1.09 -23.36
C GLN A 43 -18.47 0.33 -23.87
N THR A 44 -18.89 1.35 -23.14
CA THR A 44 -18.60 2.75 -23.50
C THR A 44 -17.10 3.07 -23.43
N LEU A 45 -16.37 2.40 -22.54
CA LEU A 45 -14.90 2.53 -22.40
C LEU A 45 -14.10 1.83 -23.52
N ALA A 46 -14.77 1.14 -24.47
CA ALA A 46 -14.10 0.57 -25.64
C ALA A 46 -13.46 1.65 -26.53
N GLN A 47 -13.94 2.89 -26.42
CA GLN A 47 -13.34 4.08 -27.01
C GLN A 47 -12.74 4.96 -25.92
N GLU A 48 -11.71 5.72 -26.26
CA GLU A 48 -11.14 6.69 -25.33
C GLU A 48 -12.15 7.80 -25.05
N ILE A 49 -12.49 7.99 -23.78
CA ILE A 49 -13.53 8.92 -23.33
C ILE A 49 -13.09 9.68 -22.08
N SER A 50 -13.62 10.88 -21.87
CA SER A 50 -13.41 11.66 -20.64
C SER A 50 -14.40 11.27 -19.54
N SER A 51 -14.10 11.59 -18.28
CA SER A 51 -14.99 11.30 -17.14
C SER A 51 -16.34 12.01 -17.27
N ASP A 52 -16.33 13.28 -17.70
CA ASP A 52 -17.55 14.08 -17.86
C ASP A 52 -18.42 13.56 -19.01
N GLU A 53 -17.79 13.14 -20.12
CA GLU A 53 -18.52 12.58 -21.27
C GLU A 53 -19.10 11.19 -20.95
N LEU A 54 -18.39 10.36 -20.19
CA LEU A 54 -18.94 9.09 -19.71
C LEU A 54 -20.11 9.32 -18.77
N LEU A 55 -20.00 10.25 -17.82
CA LEU A 55 -21.09 10.60 -16.90
C LEU A 55 -22.32 11.09 -17.67
N HIS A 56 -22.13 11.95 -18.67
CA HIS A 56 -23.22 12.42 -19.52
C HIS A 56 -23.91 11.26 -20.27
N LYS A 57 -23.14 10.36 -20.89
CA LYS A 57 -23.69 9.18 -21.58
C LYS A 57 -24.41 8.23 -20.62
N PHE A 58 -23.84 8.00 -19.44
CA PHE A 58 -24.43 7.16 -18.40
C PHE A 58 -25.76 7.73 -17.90
N PHE A 59 -25.78 9.02 -17.58
CA PHE A 59 -26.97 9.74 -17.13
C PHE A 59 -28.07 9.78 -18.20
N THR A 60 -27.70 9.96 -19.48
CA THR A 60 -28.66 9.98 -20.60
C THR A 60 -29.24 8.60 -20.89
N PHE A 61 -28.45 7.53 -20.80
CA PHE A 61 -28.88 6.18 -21.17
C PHE A 61 -29.90 5.58 -20.19
N PHE A 62 -29.83 5.95 -18.91
CA PHE A 62 -30.73 5.48 -17.86
C PHE A 62 -31.81 6.50 -17.48
N ASP A 63 -32.06 7.49 -18.34
CA ASP A 63 -33.08 8.53 -18.14
C ASP A 63 -32.98 9.24 -16.76
N GLY A 64 -31.76 9.57 -16.34
CA GLY A 64 -31.49 10.19 -15.04
C GLY A 64 -32.16 11.56 -14.87
N THR A 65 -32.69 11.83 -13.68
CA THR A 65 -33.21 13.16 -13.33
C THR A 65 -32.12 14.03 -12.68
N PRO A 66 -32.23 15.36 -12.70
CA PRO A 66 -31.22 16.23 -12.08
C PRO A 66 -30.96 15.93 -10.59
N GLU A 67 -31.94 15.35 -9.91
CA GLU A 67 -31.85 14.93 -8.50
C GLU A 67 -30.96 13.67 -8.34
N ASP A 68 -30.90 12.81 -9.36
CA ASP A 68 -30.12 11.56 -9.35
C ASP A 68 -28.64 11.78 -9.71
N LEU A 69 -28.30 12.94 -10.27
CA LEU A 69 -26.95 13.23 -10.79
C LEU A 69 -25.82 12.93 -9.76
N PRO A 70 -25.95 13.26 -8.46
CA PRO A 70 -24.95 12.88 -7.46
C PRO A 70 -24.76 11.36 -7.33
N SER A 71 -25.86 10.59 -7.32
CA SER A 71 -25.82 9.12 -7.21
C SER A 71 -25.17 8.49 -8.43
N PHE A 72 -25.52 8.95 -9.64
CA PHE A 72 -24.90 8.48 -10.89
C PHE A 72 -23.40 8.74 -10.91
N LYS A 73 -22.97 9.91 -10.41
CA LYS A 73 -21.56 10.24 -10.31
C LYS A 73 -20.83 9.31 -9.34
N GLU A 74 -21.38 9.09 -8.15
CA GLU A 74 -20.81 8.20 -7.14
C GLU A 74 -20.70 6.75 -7.62
N ASP A 75 -21.76 6.22 -8.25
CA ASP A 75 -21.78 4.86 -8.81
C ASP A 75 -20.74 4.71 -9.93
N MET A 76 -20.65 5.71 -10.82
CA MET A 76 -19.66 5.71 -11.90
C MET A 76 -18.23 5.76 -11.33
N GLU A 77 -17.96 6.66 -10.39
CA GLU A 77 -16.62 6.80 -9.78
C GLU A 77 -16.23 5.54 -9.00
N THR A 78 -17.17 4.91 -8.28
CA THR A 78 -16.95 3.63 -7.59
C THR A 78 -16.63 2.51 -8.58
N PHE A 79 -17.36 2.44 -9.68
CA PHE A 79 -17.12 1.45 -10.73
C PHE A 79 -15.76 1.64 -11.40
N LEU A 80 -15.45 2.87 -11.84
CA LEU A 80 -14.17 3.18 -12.49
C LEU A 80 -12.99 2.96 -11.54
N SER A 81 -13.13 3.31 -10.27
CA SER A 81 -12.12 3.05 -9.24
C SER A 81 -11.88 1.55 -9.08
N THR A 82 -12.94 0.75 -9.00
CA THR A 82 -12.85 -0.72 -8.93
C THR A 82 -12.12 -1.31 -10.14
N LEU A 83 -12.49 -0.90 -11.36
CA LEU A 83 -11.83 -1.37 -12.58
C LEU A 83 -10.36 -0.93 -12.64
N SER A 84 -10.04 0.29 -12.21
CA SER A 84 -8.67 0.82 -12.17
C SER A 84 -7.80 0.06 -11.16
N THR A 85 -8.36 -0.23 -9.98
CA THR A 85 -7.79 -1.09 -8.93
C THR A 85 -7.43 -2.49 -9.44
N PHE A 86 -8.24 -3.05 -10.34
CA PHE A 86 -7.94 -4.34 -10.96
C PHE A 86 -7.10 -4.23 -12.25
N GLY A 87 -6.70 -3.03 -12.64
CA GLY A 87 -5.93 -2.79 -13.88
C GLY A 87 -6.71 -3.13 -15.15
N MET A 88 -8.04 -3.03 -15.10
CA MET A 88 -8.95 -3.32 -16.22
C MET A 88 -9.18 -2.11 -17.13
N ILE A 89 -8.84 -0.90 -16.67
CA ILE A 89 -8.95 0.34 -17.44
C ILE A 89 -7.67 1.16 -17.32
N THR A 90 -7.38 1.98 -18.33
CA THR A 90 -6.24 2.89 -18.39
C THR A 90 -6.69 4.34 -18.58
N GLY A 91 -5.86 5.30 -18.16
CA GLY A 91 -6.14 6.72 -18.32
C GLY A 91 -7.30 7.23 -17.46
N TYR A 92 -7.75 6.47 -16.47
CA TYR A 92 -8.59 6.94 -15.37
C TYR A 92 -7.68 7.27 -14.19
N ALA A 93 -7.46 8.56 -13.97
CA ALA A 93 -6.95 9.02 -12.69
C ALA A 93 -8.15 9.11 -11.75
N ALA A 94 -8.36 8.07 -10.95
CA ALA A 94 -9.30 8.17 -9.83
C ALA A 94 -8.96 9.48 -9.08
N PRO A 95 -9.94 10.29 -8.68
CA PRO A 95 -9.66 11.40 -7.78
C PRO A 95 -8.93 10.78 -6.58
N ALA A 96 -7.64 11.05 -6.46
CA ALA A 96 -6.80 10.49 -5.42
C ALA A 96 -7.26 11.12 -4.09
N GLN A 97 -8.35 10.60 -3.54
CA GLN A 97 -8.69 10.76 -2.15
C GLN A 97 -7.57 10.01 -1.42
N PRO A 98 -6.67 10.71 -0.71
CA PRO A 98 -5.64 10.04 0.05
C PRO A 98 -6.34 9.06 1.00
N GLU A 99 -5.77 7.87 1.14
CA GLU A 99 -6.29 6.88 2.07
C GLU A 99 -6.49 7.53 3.46
N PRO A 100 -7.54 7.13 4.21
CA PRO A 100 -7.85 7.77 5.48
C PRO A 100 -6.66 7.66 6.42
N LEU A 101 -6.40 8.75 7.17
CA LEU A 101 -5.36 8.75 8.18
C LEU A 101 -5.72 7.76 9.27
N CYS A 102 -4.83 6.79 9.51
CA CYS A 102 -5.01 5.75 10.51
C CYS A 102 -4.24 6.06 11.78
N LYS A 103 -2.91 6.23 11.68
CA LYS A 103 -2.02 6.47 12.83
C LYS A 103 -0.95 7.52 12.50
N ILE A 104 -0.49 8.22 13.53
CA ILE A 104 0.73 9.02 13.49
C ILE A 104 1.71 8.40 14.48
N LEU A 105 2.93 8.11 14.03
CA LEU A 105 3.99 7.56 14.85
C LEU A 105 5.10 8.59 15.08
N CYS A 106 5.76 8.54 16.23
CA CYS A 106 7.00 9.26 16.49
C CYS A 106 8.13 8.26 16.76
N ILE A 107 9.07 8.11 15.82
CA ILE A 107 10.16 7.14 15.92
C ILE A 107 11.48 7.87 15.64
N GLY A 108 12.34 7.96 16.65
CA GLY A 108 13.64 8.63 16.53
C GLY A 108 13.48 10.09 16.09
N GLU A 109 12.53 10.82 16.70
CA GLU A 109 12.20 12.23 16.38
C GLU A 109 11.52 12.49 15.03
N LEU A 110 11.31 11.45 14.22
CA LEU A 110 10.57 11.53 12.96
C LEU A 110 9.10 11.20 13.16
N TYR A 111 8.25 12.03 12.55
CA TYR A 111 6.81 11.80 12.52
C TYR A 111 6.43 11.05 11.25
N VAL A 112 5.81 9.89 11.40
CA VAL A 112 5.40 9.03 10.27
C VAL A 112 3.89 8.94 10.25
N ALA A 113 3.26 9.32 9.15
CA ALA A 113 1.82 9.22 8.95
C ALA A 113 1.47 7.94 8.19
N PHE A 114 0.61 7.12 8.78
CA PHE A 114 0.08 5.90 8.17
C PHE A 114 -1.34 6.13 7.69
N ARG A 115 -1.57 5.83 6.41
CA ARG A 115 -2.86 6.00 5.73
C ARG A 115 -3.30 4.69 5.10
N GLY A 116 -4.54 4.29 5.30
CA GLY A 116 -5.08 3.03 4.81
C GLY A 116 -6.07 2.41 5.79
N LYS A 117 -6.53 1.19 5.48
CA LYS A 117 -7.40 0.41 6.37
C LYS A 117 -6.64 0.01 7.64
N GLU A 118 -7.25 0.19 8.80
CA GLU A 118 -6.67 -0.12 10.11
C GLU A 118 -6.12 -1.55 10.19
N ALA A 119 -6.84 -2.51 9.59
CA ALA A 119 -6.45 -3.92 9.55
C ALA A 119 -5.09 -4.21 8.87
N PHE A 120 -4.51 -3.25 8.12
CA PHE A 120 -3.20 -3.41 7.49
C PHE A 120 -2.03 -3.03 8.41
N PHE A 121 -2.30 -2.40 9.57
CA PHE A 121 -1.27 -1.94 10.48
C PHE A 121 -1.16 -2.89 11.68
N SER A 122 0.06 -3.35 11.95
CA SER A 122 0.35 -4.18 13.13
C SER A 122 0.24 -3.35 14.42
N ASP A 123 -0.30 -3.98 15.46
CA ASP A 123 -0.26 -3.55 16.86
C ASP A 123 1.17 -3.25 17.39
N LYS A 124 2.21 -3.83 16.77
CA LYS A 124 3.63 -3.52 17.07
C LYS A 124 3.95 -2.03 16.93
N PHE A 125 3.15 -1.26 16.16
CA PHE A 125 3.34 0.18 16.02
C PHE A 125 2.73 1.01 17.16
N ASP A 126 1.86 0.44 17.98
CA ASP A 126 1.08 1.17 19.00
C ASP A 126 1.99 1.85 20.03
N ALA A 127 3.12 1.21 20.36
CA ALA A 127 4.12 1.77 21.27
C ALA A 127 4.77 3.08 20.78
N PHE A 128 4.65 3.38 19.48
CA PHE A 128 5.20 4.58 18.85
C PHE A 128 4.12 5.61 18.50
N GLU A 129 2.84 5.32 18.78
CA GLU A 129 1.75 6.20 18.42
C GLU A 129 1.84 7.52 19.20
N SER A 130 1.67 8.63 18.48
CA SER A 130 1.79 9.99 19.01
C SER A 130 0.86 10.92 18.26
N GLY A 131 0.48 12.04 18.88
CA GLY A 131 -0.12 13.15 18.14
C GLY A 131 0.90 13.81 17.21
N LEU A 132 0.44 14.33 16.08
CA LEU A 132 1.23 15.26 15.25
C LEU A 132 1.12 16.68 15.86
N PRO A 133 2.23 17.36 16.16
CA PRO A 133 2.21 18.76 16.58
C PRO A 133 1.52 19.65 15.52
N ALA A 134 0.73 20.62 15.95
CA ALA A 134 -0.12 21.43 15.06
C ALA A 134 0.67 22.23 14.00
N ASP A 135 1.94 22.52 14.26
CA ASP A 135 2.86 23.28 13.42
C ASP A 135 3.80 22.39 12.58
N ARG A 136 3.62 21.06 12.64
CA ARG A 136 4.50 20.09 11.98
C ARG A 136 3.77 19.26 10.93
N GLN A 137 4.43 19.03 9.80
CA GLN A 137 4.02 18.05 8.81
C GLN A 137 4.73 16.71 9.07
N PRO A 138 4.15 15.56 8.69
CA PRO A 138 4.83 14.29 8.78
C PRO A 138 6.12 14.29 7.96
N ASP A 139 7.19 13.71 8.52
CA ASP A 139 8.47 13.53 7.85
C ASP A 139 8.40 12.48 6.74
N LEU A 140 7.50 11.50 6.91
CA LEU A 140 7.17 10.47 5.93
C LEU A 140 5.67 10.16 6.02
N THR A 141 5.00 10.05 4.88
CA THR A 141 3.65 9.47 4.81
C THR A 141 3.71 8.16 4.06
N ILE A 142 3.19 7.08 4.65
CA ILE A 142 3.03 5.78 3.99
C ILE A 142 1.55 5.50 3.78
N GLN A 143 1.17 5.25 2.53
CA GLN A 143 -0.20 4.89 2.14
C GLN A 143 -0.25 3.42 1.73
N ILE A 144 -1.24 2.67 2.25
CA ILE A 144 -1.46 1.26 1.90
C ILE A 144 -2.72 1.13 1.06
N HIS A 145 -2.55 0.59 -0.14
CA HIS A 145 -3.57 0.39 -1.15
C HIS A 145 -3.89 -1.09 -1.27
N GLY A 146 -5.13 -1.47 -0.96
CA GLY A 146 -5.62 -2.85 -1.06
C GLY A 146 -5.93 -3.30 -2.50
N TYR A 147 -5.09 -2.93 -3.46
CA TYR A 147 -5.29 -3.22 -4.87
C TYR A 147 -3.98 -3.26 -5.66
N TYR A 148 -4.02 -3.73 -6.90
CA TYR A 148 -2.84 -3.82 -7.76
C TYR A 148 -2.49 -2.45 -8.36
N PRO A 149 -1.21 -2.07 -8.47
CA PRO A 149 -0.84 -0.79 -9.09
C PRO A 149 -1.29 -0.74 -10.55
N SER A 150 -2.03 0.30 -10.93
CA SER A 150 -2.61 0.46 -12.28
C SER A 150 -1.59 0.80 -13.36
N THR A 151 -0.42 1.31 -12.98
CA THR A 151 0.69 1.65 -13.87
C THR A 151 1.96 1.00 -13.35
N LYS A 152 2.82 0.47 -14.22
CA LYS A 152 4.18 0.06 -13.83
C LYS A 152 5.16 1.05 -14.45
N GLY A 153 5.97 1.68 -13.60
CA GLY A 153 7.06 2.52 -14.09
C GLY A 153 8.15 1.63 -14.69
N ASN A 154 8.60 1.96 -15.90
CA ASN A 154 9.87 1.40 -16.39
C ASN A 154 11.01 2.12 -15.65
N GLY A 155 11.95 1.34 -15.11
CA GLY A 155 13.06 1.88 -14.33
C GLY A 155 14.35 1.09 -14.53
N THR A 156 15.46 1.67 -14.09
CA THR A 156 16.77 1.02 -14.11
C THR A 156 16.92 0.16 -12.86
N LEU A 157 17.21 -1.13 -13.01
CA LEU A 157 17.42 -2.03 -11.87
C LEU A 157 18.68 -1.65 -11.09
N LEU A 158 18.53 -1.32 -9.81
CA LEU A 158 19.63 -0.96 -8.90
C LEU A 158 20.07 -2.13 -8.00
N LEU A 159 19.10 -2.87 -7.48
CA LEU A 159 19.34 -4.01 -6.58
C LEU A 159 18.47 -5.17 -7.01
N ARG A 160 19.05 -6.38 -6.97
CA ARG A 160 18.32 -7.63 -7.18
C ARG A 160 18.89 -8.74 -6.31
N ASN A 161 18.14 -9.20 -5.33
CA ASN A 161 18.43 -10.41 -4.57
C ASN A 161 17.16 -11.26 -4.40
N GLN A 162 17.22 -12.37 -3.66
CA GLN A 162 16.09 -13.29 -3.53
C GLN A 162 14.87 -12.67 -2.81
N ASP A 163 15.08 -11.61 -2.02
CA ASP A 163 14.06 -11.02 -1.15
C ASP A 163 13.56 -9.65 -1.63
N LEU A 164 14.37 -8.94 -2.42
CA LEU A 164 14.14 -7.54 -2.75
C LEU A 164 14.73 -7.16 -4.10
N TYR A 165 13.89 -6.56 -4.94
CA TYR A 165 14.31 -5.83 -6.14
C TYR A 165 14.05 -4.33 -5.96
N ILE A 166 15.01 -3.49 -6.33
CA ILE A 166 14.87 -2.03 -6.32
C ILE A 166 15.12 -1.50 -7.73
N MET A 167 14.18 -0.72 -8.24
CA MET A 167 14.28 -0.04 -9.52
C MET A 167 14.26 1.47 -9.34
N ASP A 168 15.14 2.13 -10.07
CA ASP A 168 15.20 3.58 -10.23
C ASP A 168 14.22 4.02 -11.32
N CYS A 169 13.11 4.62 -10.91
CA CYS A 169 12.17 5.30 -11.80
C CYS A 169 12.37 6.83 -11.68
N ASP A 170 11.89 7.61 -12.65
CA ASP A 170 12.15 9.05 -12.73
C ASP A 170 11.91 9.82 -11.41
N SER A 171 10.73 9.66 -10.80
CA SER A 171 10.34 10.41 -9.59
C SER A 171 10.29 9.58 -8.30
N PHE A 172 10.46 8.26 -8.39
CA PHE A 172 10.38 7.34 -7.25
C PHE A 172 11.30 6.14 -7.41
N TYR A 173 11.53 5.41 -6.33
CA TYR A 173 12.07 4.06 -6.38
C TYR A 173 10.93 3.05 -6.26
N THR A 174 10.96 2.00 -7.08
CA THR A 174 10.05 0.87 -6.97
C THR A 174 10.73 -0.29 -6.25
N PHE A 175 10.03 -0.85 -5.27
CA PHE A 175 10.43 -1.99 -4.46
C PHE A 175 9.51 -3.15 -4.80
N LEU A 176 10.09 -4.29 -5.18
CA LEU A 176 9.36 -5.54 -5.35
C LEU A 176 9.88 -6.55 -4.34
N PHE A 177 8.98 -7.33 -3.75
CA PHE A 177 9.28 -8.26 -2.66
C PHE A 177 8.95 -9.70 -3.09
N PRO A 178 9.85 -10.42 -3.79
CA PRO A 178 9.55 -11.75 -4.31
C PRO A 178 9.11 -12.78 -3.25
N SER A 179 9.56 -12.61 -2.00
CA SER A 179 9.19 -13.48 -0.87
C SER A 179 7.87 -13.09 -0.20
N MET A 180 7.34 -11.88 -0.42
CA MET A 180 6.11 -11.36 0.20
C MET A 180 4.94 -11.44 -0.78
N SER A 181 4.33 -12.62 -0.92
CA SER A 181 3.27 -12.85 -1.94
C SER A 181 2.05 -11.93 -1.83
N GLY A 182 1.79 -11.38 -0.64
CA GLY A 182 0.69 -10.45 -0.40
C GLY A 182 1.01 -8.98 -0.73
N VAL A 183 2.29 -8.63 -0.89
CA VAL A 183 2.74 -7.27 -1.20
C VAL A 183 3.19 -7.22 -2.65
N TYR A 184 2.42 -6.53 -3.47
CA TYR A 184 2.64 -6.49 -4.91
C TYR A 184 3.77 -5.55 -5.30
N GLU A 185 3.77 -4.36 -4.69
CA GLU A 185 4.71 -3.30 -5.05
C GLU A 185 4.79 -2.25 -3.95
N GLY A 186 6.00 -1.76 -3.67
CA GLY A 186 6.22 -0.57 -2.87
C GLY A 186 6.82 0.56 -3.72
N ARG A 187 6.45 1.80 -3.45
CA ARG A 187 7.02 3.00 -4.08
C ARG A 187 7.42 3.98 -3.01
N VAL A 188 8.54 4.66 -3.23
CA VAL A 188 8.98 5.75 -2.36
C VAL A 188 9.57 6.88 -3.18
N THR A 189 9.19 8.11 -2.87
CA THR A 189 9.76 9.30 -3.53
C THR A 189 11.25 9.42 -3.25
N LYS A 190 12.01 10.09 -4.14
CA LYS A 190 13.47 10.20 -4.00
C LYS A 190 13.92 10.89 -2.72
N ASP A 191 13.10 11.82 -2.23
CA ASP A 191 13.27 12.57 -0.97
C ASP A 191 12.74 11.82 0.27
N ALA A 192 12.15 10.63 0.07
CA ALA A 192 11.60 9.76 1.10
C ALA A 192 10.51 10.42 1.96
N THR A 193 9.76 11.40 1.42
CA THR A 193 8.66 12.05 2.14
C THR A 193 7.32 11.35 1.93
N GLN A 194 7.17 10.59 0.85
CA GLN A 194 5.96 9.86 0.51
C GLN A 194 6.30 8.44 0.07
N ALA A 195 5.50 7.47 0.51
CA ALA A 195 5.57 6.09 0.10
C ALA A 195 4.18 5.48 -0.09
N ASP A 196 4.06 4.58 -1.06
CA ASP A 196 2.86 3.82 -1.37
C ASP A 196 3.18 2.33 -1.34
N ILE A 197 2.31 1.52 -0.75
CA ILE A 197 2.38 0.06 -0.78
C ILE A 197 1.10 -0.46 -1.39
N TYR A 198 1.22 -1.26 -2.44
CA TYR A 198 0.12 -1.95 -3.09
C TYR A 198 0.12 -3.42 -2.67
N CYS A 199 -1.01 -3.90 -2.14
CA CYS A 199 -1.10 -5.23 -1.57
C CYS A 199 -2.44 -5.90 -1.86
N SER A 200 -2.55 -7.17 -1.46
CA SER A 200 -3.79 -7.91 -1.50
C SER A 200 -4.91 -7.20 -0.71
N PRO A 201 -6.14 -7.12 -1.25
CA PRO A 201 -7.30 -6.65 -0.49
C PRO A 201 -7.67 -7.58 0.67
N PHE A 202 -7.24 -8.85 0.60
CA PHE A 202 -7.54 -9.86 1.61
C PHE A 202 -6.46 -9.81 2.69
N CYS A 203 -6.80 -9.17 3.81
CA CYS A 203 -5.90 -9.07 4.95
C CYS A 203 -5.84 -10.40 5.74
N ASN A 204 -4.62 -10.80 6.09
CA ASN A 204 -4.33 -11.92 6.99
C ASN A 204 -3.05 -11.60 7.79
N GLU A 205 -2.75 -12.41 8.81
CA GLU A 205 -1.60 -12.18 9.70
C GLU A 205 -0.26 -12.08 8.94
N GLN A 206 -0.03 -12.96 7.96
CA GLN A 206 1.19 -12.95 7.15
C GLN A 206 1.33 -11.65 6.35
N LEU A 207 0.24 -11.14 5.76
CA LEU A 207 0.26 -9.88 5.03
C LEU A 207 0.60 -8.72 5.97
N VAL A 208 0.03 -8.69 7.18
CA VAL A 208 0.33 -7.63 8.17
C VAL A 208 1.82 -7.67 8.56
N GLU A 209 2.41 -8.85 8.70
CA GLU A 209 3.84 -9.01 8.97
C GLU A 209 4.73 -8.58 7.79
N ASP A 210 4.34 -8.96 6.56
CA ASP A 210 5.03 -8.52 5.34
C ASP A 210 4.97 -6.99 5.19
N LEU A 211 3.80 -6.39 5.43
CA LEU A 211 3.60 -4.93 5.39
C LEU A 211 4.43 -4.23 6.47
N PHE A 212 4.53 -4.78 7.68
CA PHE A 212 5.41 -4.28 8.72
C PHE A 212 6.87 -4.19 8.22
N HIS A 213 7.37 -5.24 7.59
CA HIS A 213 8.73 -5.26 7.04
C HIS A 213 8.93 -4.29 5.87
N ALA A 214 7.95 -4.17 4.97
CA ALA A 214 7.99 -3.21 3.87
C ALA A 214 8.00 -1.75 4.38
N MET A 215 7.12 -1.40 5.33
CA MET A 215 7.08 -0.08 5.96
C MET A 215 8.38 0.25 6.69
N ARG A 216 8.96 -0.73 7.40
CA ARG A 216 10.26 -0.57 8.07
C ARG A 216 11.35 -0.15 7.10
N LEU A 217 11.40 -0.71 5.89
CA LEU A 217 12.41 -0.32 4.88
C LEU A 217 12.27 1.15 4.46
N PHE A 218 11.05 1.63 4.27
CA PHE A 218 10.80 3.04 3.91
C PHE A 218 11.12 3.99 5.04
N TYR A 219 10.76 3.64 6.27
CA TYR A 219 11.18 4.38 7.45
C TYR A 219 12.72 4.46 7.54
N LEU A 220 13.43 3.35 7.39
CA LEU A 220 14.90 3.34 7.47
C LEU A 220 15.55 4.21 6.38
N TYR A 221 15.00 4.20 5.17
CA TYR A 221 15.46 5.07 4.09
C TYR A 221 15.25 6.55 4.43
N ARG A 222 14.09 6.92 5.00
CA ARG A 222 13.86 8.29 5.50
C ARG A 222 14.78 8.65 6.67
N ALA A 223 14.92 7.76 7.65
CA ALA A 223 15.77 7.96 8.82
C ALA A 223 17.21 8.28 8.41
N GLN A 224 17.76 7.51 7.46
CA GLN A 224 19.10 7.77 6.91
C GLN A 224 19.21 9.18 6.31
N LYS A 225 18.20 9.63 5.56
CA LYS A 225 18.17 11.00 4.96
C LYS A 225 18.13 12.10 6.02
N SER A 226 17.56 11.80 7.18
CA SER A 226 17.49 12.69 8.35
C SER A 226 18.69 12.57 9.29
N GLY A 227 19.73 11.80 8.93
CA GLY A 227 20.91 11.60 9.77
C GLY A 227 20.68 10.69 10.98
N ILE A 228 19.59 9.93 10.98
CA ILE A 228 19.23 8.96 12.02
C ILE A 228 19.62 7.56 11.55
N PHE A 229 20.21 6.77 12.45
CA PHE A 229 20.61 5.39 12.17
C PHE A 229 19.95 4.44 13.16
N ALA A 230 19.37 3.35 12.65
CA ALA A 230 18.81 2.29 13.48
C ALA A 230 19.90 1.30 13.90
N LEU A 231 20.06 1.11 15.21
CA LEU A 231 21.00 0.14 15.77
C LEU A 231 20.25 -1.09 16.26
N HIS A 232 20.46 -2.22 15.59
CA HIS A 232 19.98 -3.51 16.09
C HIS A 232 20.68 -3.84 17.43
N SER A 233 19.88 -4.10 18.46
CA SER A 233 20.35 -4.33 19.83
C SER A 233 19.36 -5.21 20.60
N ALA A 234 19.81 -5.82 21.70
CA ALA A 234 18.90 -6.33 22.73
C ALA A 234 18.89 -5.33 23.87
N SER A 235 17.74 -5.00 24.43
CA SER A 235 17.63 -3.88 25.38
C SER A 235 16.88 -4.28 26.65
N ILE A 236 17.25 -3.65 27.77
CA ILE A 236 16.54 -3.80 29.06
C ILE A 236 16.21 -2.42 29.64
N TYR A 237 15.13 -2.35 30.40
CA TYR A 237 14.83 -1.20 31.25
C TYR A 237 15.37 -1.45 32.65
N TYR A 238 16.31 -0.62 33.09
CA TYR A 238 16.87 -0.73 34.44
C TYR A 238 17.29 0.63 34.99
N ARG A 239 16.79 0.94 36.19
CA ARG A 239 17.03 2.22 36.90
C ARG A 239 16.72 3.43 36.03
N GLU A 240 15.49 3.49 35.53
CA GLU A 240 14.97 4.60 34.72
C GLU A 240 15.72 4.86 33.41
N LYS A 241 16.50 3.88 32.95
CA LYS A 241 17.29 3.97 31.72
C LYS A 241 17.11 2.71 30.88
N ALA A 242 17.11 2.91 29.55
CA ALA A 242 17.27 1.82 28.61
C ALA A 242 18.76 1.50 28.47
N TRP A 243 19.12 0.23 28.63
CA TRP A 243 20.48 -0.27 28.42
C TRP A 243 20.49 -1.14 27.17
N LEU A 244 21.30 -0.76 26.19
CA LEU A 244 21.37 -1.40 24.88
C LEU A 244 22.62 -2.27 24.80
N PHE A 245 22.43 -3.55 24.46
CA PHE A 245 23.49 -4.49 24.17
C PHE A 245 23.58 -4.67 22.66
N SER A 246 24.65 -4.15 22.05
CA SER A 246 24.90 -4.28 20.62
C SER A 246 26.17 -5.10 20.36
N GLY A 247 26.16 -5.86 19.25
CA GLY A 247 27.23 -6.76 18.86
C GLY A 247 26.78 -7.74 17.77
N PRO A 248 27.71 -8.45 17.12
CA PRO A 248 27.40 -9.40 16.05
C PRO A 248 26.35 -10.46 16.44
N SER A 249 25.70 -11.08 15.45
CA SER A 249 24.81 -12.21 15.73
C SER A 249 25.58 -13.36 16.36
N GLY A 250 24.95 -14.08 17.31
CA GLY A 250 25.58 -15.20 18.03
C GLY A 250 26.47 -14.83 19.22
N THR A 251 26.70 -13.54 19.51
CA THR A 251 27.56 -13.13 20.65
C THR A 251 26.86 -13.15 22.02
N GLY A 252 25.61 -13.62 22.09
CA GLY A 252 24.88 -13.78 23.35
C GLY A 252 24.16 -12.53 23.87
N LYS A 253 23.83 -11.55 23.00
CA LYS A 253 23.04 -10.36 23.38
C LYS A 253 21.74 -10.74 24.13
N SER A 254 20.91 -11.57 23.51
CA SER A 254 19.65 -12.03 24.10
C SER A 254 19.86 -12.93 25.31
N THR A 255 20.95 -13.71 25.33
CA THR A 255 21.34 -14.49 26.52
C THR A 255 21.63 -13.56 27.70
N HIS A 256 22.31 -12.44 27.46
CA HIS A 256 22.62 -11.47 28.47
C HIS A 256 21.37 -10.76 28.99
N THR A 257 20.49 -10.26 28.10
CA THR A 257 19.25 -9.61 28.54
C THR A 257 18.33 -10.58 29.29
N ASN A 258 18.24 -11.84 28.87
CA ASN A 258 17.50 -12.89 29.59
C ASN A 258 18.09 -13.19 30.98
N LEU A 259 19.42 -13.13 31.13
CA LEU A 259 20.06 -13.28 32.44
C LEU A 259 19.67 -12.15 33.39
N TRP A 260 19.65 -10.91 32.89
CA TRP A 260 19.21 -9.74 33.66
C TRP A 260 17.72 -9.82 34.02
N HIS A 261 16.87 -10.27 33.10
CA HIS A 261 15.47 -10.52 33.39
C HIS A 261 15.32 -11.57 34.50
N LYS A 262 16.04 -12.69 34.42
CA LYS A 262 15.96 -13.76 35.42
C LYS A 262 16.49 -13.36 36.81
N LEU A 263 17.58 -12.59 36.87
CA LEU A 263 18.25 -12.26 38.13
C LEU A 263 17.70 -11.00 38.81
N TYR A 264 17.18 -10.05 38.03
CA TYR A 264 16.80 -8.72 38.50
C TYR A 264 15.39 -8.30 38.08
N ASP A 265 14.62 -9.19 37.45
CA ASP A 265 13.25 -8.95 36.96
C ASP A 265 13.16 -7.70 36.05
N THR A 266 14.23 -7.45 35.29
CA THR A 266 14.28 -6.29 34.40
C THR A 266 13.35 -6.49 33.20
N PRO A 267 12.50 -5.51 32.85
CA PRO A 267 11.71 -5.58 31.62
C PRO A 267 12.62 -5.62 30.39
N LEU A 268 12.33 -6.55 29.49
CA LEU A 268 12.97 -6.63 28.18
C LEU A 268 12.32 -5.60 27.24
N ILE A 269 13.14 -4.77 26.61
CA ILE A 269 12.70 -3.85 25.56
C ILE A 269 13.03 -4.55 24.24
N ASN A 270 11.99 -4.90 23.48
CA ASN A 270 12.17 -5.59 22.21
C ASN A 270 13.00 -4.70 21.27
N GLY A 271 14.09 -5.23 20.73
CA GLY A 271 15.05 -4.47 19.92
C GLY A 271 15.04 -4.82 18.43
N ASP A 272 14.00 -5.53 17.99
CA ASP A 272 13.71 -5.95 16.62
C ASP A 272 12.44 -5.28 16.06
#